data_AF-S9XEG4-F1
#
_entry.id   AF-S9XEG4-F1
#
_cell.length_a   1.000
_cell.length_b   1.000
_cell.length_c   1.000
_cell.angle_alpha   90.00
_cell.angle_beta   90.00
_cell.angle_gamma   90.00
#
_symmetry.space_group_name_H-M   'P 1'
#
loop_
_entity.id
_entity.type
_entity.pdbx_description
1 polymer ?
#
loop_
_entity_poly.entity_id
_entity_poly.type
_entity_poly.pdbx_seq_one_letter_code
_entity_poly.pdbx_strand_id
1 'polypeptide(L)'
;MTTTPSPFDLSNIQWRMPEWVQSVGGLRTENVLDYFSFSPFYDHKSNNQMLKMQSQFNALDLGDLNNHLRRLTGTQFVVTHERPPFLWIIQKQHRLNEQEVKPLSTYFVCNENIYMAPNAYTLLATRMLNATHSLQTALKKIENIPQYHPQEGYTYPQKISDNPSSQGKDLQETNKNENTNAENNVDYTFSAEDFSVVRAFMMSLQSLHNPAQTPSNP
;
A
#
# COMPACT_ATOMS: atom_id res chain seq x y z
N MET A 1 -15.37 0.93 -31.27
CA MET A 1 -14.62 1.76 -30.30
C MET A 1 -13.17 1.41 -30.47
N THR A 2 -12.41 2.26 -31.17
CA THR A 2 -10.99 2.03 -31.46
C THR A 2 -10.19 2.32 -30.19
N THR A 3 -9.71 1.26 -29.54
CA THR A 3 -8.73 1.36 -28.45
C THR A 3 -7.43 1.88 -29.06
N THR A 4 -7.29 3.20 -29.11
CA THR A 4 -5.97 3.83 -29.28
C THR A 4 -5.11 3.30 -28.13
N PRO A 5 -3.89 2.79 -28.39
CA PRO A 5 -3.02 2.33 -27.32
C PRO A 5 -2.88 3.49 -26.34
N SER A 6 -3.27 3.27 -25.09
CA SER A 6 -3.23 4.34 -24.10
C SER A 6 -1.79 4.84 -24.02
N PRO A 7 -1.56 6.16 -23.92
CA PRO A 7 -0.24 6.65 -23.53
C PRO A 7 0.19 5.89 -22.26
N PHE A 8 1.48 5.57 -22.16
CA PHE A 8 2.05 4.93 -20.98
C PHE A 8 1.48 5.59 -19.72
N ASP A 9 0.93 4.79 -18.80
CA ASP A 9 0.34 5.32 -17.59
C ASP A 9 1.45 5.86 -16.68
N LEU A 10 1.60 7.19 -16.68
CA LEU A 10 2.60 7.89 -15.89
C LEU A 10 2.21 7.98 -14.40
N SER A 11 1.02 7.53 -14.00
CA SER A 11 0.56 7.68 -12.62
C SER A 11 1.31 6.80 -11.63
N ASN A 12 1.85 5.67 -12.08
CA ASN A 12 2.50 4.66 -11.26
C ASN A 12 4.03 4.67 -11.36
N ILE A 13 4.61 5.64 -12.07
CA ILE A 13 6.05 5.74 -12.25
C ILE A 13 6.65 6.85 -11.38
N GLN A 14 7.89 6.66 -10.98
CA GLN A 14 8.75 7.71 -10.45
C GLN A 14 9.94 7.90 -11.37
N TRP A 15 10.44 9.13 -11.45
CA TRP A 15 11.59 9.49 -12.26
C TRP A 15 12.62 10.25 -11.41
N ARG A 16 13.90 10.01 -11.66
CA ARG A 16 15.02 10.72 -11.03
C ARG A 16 16.22 10.77 -11.98
N MET A 17 16.99 11.84 -11.91
CA MET A 17 18.27 12.00 -12.61
C MET A 17 19.31 12.59 -11.64
N PRO A 18 19.94 11.74 -10.81
CA PRO A 18 20.88 12.22 -9.78
C PRO A 18 22.13 12.89 -10.38
N GLU A 19 22.58 12.48 -11.56
CA GLU A 19 23.76 13.05 -12.23
C GLU A 19 23.60 14.55 -12.51
N TRP A 20 22.39 14.97 -12.89
CA TRP A 20 22.09 16.39 -13.12
C TRP A 20 22.06 17.18 -11.81
N VAL A 21 21.47 16.62 -10.74
CA VAL A 21 21.40 17.30 -9.44
C VAL A 21 22.81 17.49 -8.86
N GLN A 22 23.69 16.51 -9.04
CA GLN A 22 25.09 16.59 -8.60
C GLN A 22 25.89 17.65 -9.36
N SER A 23 25.68 17.79 -10.68
CA SER A 23 26.40 18.80 -11.48
C SER A 23 26.02 20.23 -11.12
N VAL A 24 24.76 20.46 -10.72
CA VAL A 24 24.25 21.78 -10.32
C VAL A 24 24.48 22.09 -8.83
N GLY A 25 24.93 21.10 -8.04
CA GLY A 25 25.18 21.28 -6.60
C GLY A 25 23.92 21.32 -5.74
N GLY A 26 22.86 20.64 -6.18
CA GLY A 26 21.60 20.50 -5.44
C GLY A 26 20.39 21.20 -6.07
N LEU A 27 19.20 20.75 -5.66
CA LEU A 27 17.92 21.32 -6.09
C LEU A 27 17.59 22.61 -5.35
N ARG A 28 17.14 23.61 -6.10
CA ARG A 28 16.76 24.95 -5.66
C ARG A 28 15.48 25.36 -6.38
N THR A 29 14.75 26.34 -5.84
CA THR A 29 13.52 26.84 -6.47
C THR A 29 13.75 27.35 -7.89
N GLU A 30 14.89 27.98 -8.15
CA GLU A 30 15.25 28.50 -9.48
C GLU A 30 15.49 27.41 -10.52
N ASN A 31 16.01 26.25 -10.12
CA ASN A 31 16.42 25.18 -11.03
C ASN A 31 15.44 23.98 -11.07
N VAL A 32 14.47 23.91 -10.15
CA VAL A 32 13.55 22.76 -10.04
C VAL A 32 12.68 22.58 -11.28
N LEU A 33 12.29 23.68 -11.94
CA LEU A 33 11.53 23.63 -13.19
C LEU A 33 12.40 23.13 -14.36
N ASP A 34 13.69 23.46 -14.36
CA ASP A 34 14.63 22.90 -15.32
C ASP A 34 14.86 21.41 -15.10
N TYR A 35 14.99 20.99 -13.84
CA TYR A 35 15.05 19.57 -13.49
C TYR A 35 13.79 18.82 -13.95
N PHE A 36 12.62 19.40 -13.70
CA PHE A 36 11.34 18.84 -14.14
C PHE A 36 11.24 18.71 -15.66
N SER A 37 11.91 19.58 -16.43
CA SER A 37 11.89 19.54 -17.90
C SER A 37 12.54 18.30 -18.52
N PHE A 38 13.43 17.61 -17.79
CA PHE A 38 14.02 16.34 -18.20
C PHE A 38 13.12 15.13 -17.91
N SER A 39 12.09 15.32 -17.10
CA SER A 39 11.19 14.25 -16.70
C SER A 39 10.20 13.89 -17.81
N PRO A 40 9.73 12.63 -17.88
CA PRO A 40 8.70 12.23 -18.84
C PRO A 40 7.33 12.88 -18.57
N PHE A 41 7.16 13.54 -17.42
CA PHE A 41 5.95 14.28 -17.06
C PHE A 41 5.88 15.65 -17.74
N TYR A 42 7.00 16.14 -18.25
CA TYR A 42 7.07 17.44 -18.89
C TYR A 42 6.50 17.40 -20.30
N ASP A 43 5.71 18.42 -20.63
CA ASP A 43 5.13 18.57 -21.96
C ASP A 43 5.93 19.61 -22.75
N HIS A 44 6.58 19.18 -23.82
CA HIS A 44 7.35 20.06 -24.71
C HIS A 44 6.47 21.07 -25.48
N LYS A 45 5.14 20.89 -25.49
CA LYS A 45 4.19 21.87 -26.05
C LYS A 45 3.77 22.93 -25.02
N SER A 46 4.29 22.89 -23.80
CA SER A 46 3.94 23.86 -22.76
C SER A 46 4.53 25.24 -23.01
N ASN A 47 3.89 26.26 -22.43
CA ASN A 47 4.35 27.64 -22.47
C ASN A 47 5.73 27.79 -21.82
N ASN A 48 6.05 26.96 -20.83
CA ASN A 48 7.38 26.90 -20.22
C ASN A 48 8.46 26.56 -21.24
N GLN A 49 8.20 25.61 -22.15
CA GLN A 49 9.16 25.25 -23.18
C GLN A 49 9.37 26.39 -24.18
N MET A 50 8.28 27.04 -24.59
CA MET A 50 8.35 28.21 -25.47
C MET A 50 9.19 29.33 -24.83
N LEU A 51 8.94 29.66 -23.56
CA LEU A 51 9.69 30.68 -22.83
C LEU A 51 11.15 30.28 -22.64
N LYS A 52 11.43 29.01 -22.36
CA LYS A 52 12.80 28.48 -22.25
C LYS A 52 13.57 28.66 -23.57
N MET A 53 12.96 28.33 -24.70
CA MET A 53 13.55 28.56 -26.02
C MET A 53 13.76 30.06 -26.30
N GLN A 54 12.80 30.92 -25.96
CA GLN A 54 12.95 32.37 -26.15
C GLN A 54 14.08 32.98 -25.30
N SER A 55 14.22 32.52 -24.05
CA SER A 55 15.27 33.00 -23.15
C SER A 55 16.68 32.64 -23.62
N GLN A 56 16.85 31.49 -24.27
CA GLN A 56 18.15 31.07 -24.82
C GLN A 56 18.65 32.01 -25.92
N PHE A 57 17.74 32.59 -26.70
CA PHE A 57 18.10 33.51 -27.80
C PHE A 57 18.09 34.98 -27.38
N ASN A 58 17.24 35.38 -26.44
CA ASN A 58 17.00 36.80 -26.11
C ASN A 58 17.52 37.25 -24.73
N ALA A 59 18.27 36.41 -24.01
CA ALA A 59 18.77 36.70 -22.65
C ALA A 59 17.69 37.32 -21.74
N LEU A 60 16.47 36.76 -21.80
CA LEU A 60 15.38 37.21 -20.95
C LEU A 60 15.68 36.84 -19.50
N ASP A 61 15.52 37.81 -18.60
CA ASP A 61 15.59 37.56 -17.16
C ASP A 61 14.37 36.74 -16.73
N LEU A 62 14.61 35.47 -16.41
CA LEU A 62 13.60 34.53 -15.93
C LEU A 62 13.20 34.77 -14.46
N GLY A 63 13.80 35.76 -13.78
CA GLY A 63 13.41 36.14 -12.41
C GLY A 63 11.90 36.37 -12.25
N ASP A 64 11.23 36.73 -13.35
CA ASP A 64 9.80 36.99 -13.44
C ASP A 64 9.03 35.97 -14.30
N LEU A 65 9.42 34.68 -14.27
CA LEU A 65 8.77 33.62 -15.07
C LEU A 65 7.24 33.59 -14.89
N ASN A 66 6.77 33.75 -13.64
CA ASN A 66 5.34 33.77 -13.34
C ASN A 66 4.59 34.93 -14.04
N ASN A 67 5.22 36.10 -14.18
CA ASN A 67 4.62 37.25 -14.86
C ASN A 67 4.54 37.03 -16.38
N HIS A 68 5.54 36.38 -16.97
CA HIS A 68 5.50 35.98 -18.38
C HIS A 68 4.43 34.92 -18.64
N LEU A 69 4.32 33.92 -17.77
CA LEU A 69 3.31 32.87 -17.86
C LEU A 69 1.88 33.40 -17.71
N ARG A 70 1.67 34.48 -16.93
CA ARG A 70 0.35 35.12 -16.79
C ARG A 70 -0.18 35.71 -18.09
N ARG A 71 0.70 36.23 -18.95
CA ARG A 71 0.35 36.85 -20.24
C ARG A 71 0.05 35.83 -21.34
N LEU A 72 0.38 34.57 -21.12
CA LEU A 72 0.23 33.50 -22.10
C LEU A 72 -0.96 32.61 -21.72
N THR A 73 -1.76 32.20 -22.70
CA THR A 73 -2.81 31.20 -22.50
C THR A 73 -2.30 29.81 -22.91
N GLY A 74 -2.83 28.76 -22.32
CA GLY A 74 -2.42 27.37 -22.59
C GLY A 74 -1.85 26.62 -21.39
N THR A 75 -1.14 25.53 -21.68
CA THR A 75 -0.61 24.61 -20.67
C THR A 75 0.69 25.15 -20.09
N GLN A 76 0.75 25.24 -18.76
CA GLN A 76 1.92 25.73 -18.03
C GLN A 76 2.16 24.88 -16.78
N PHE A 77 3.41 24.87 -16.36
CA PHE A 77 3.89 24.27 -15.12
C PHE A 77 4.36 25.38 -14.20
N VAL A 78 3.80 25.41 -12.98
CA VAL A 78 4.15 26.39 -11.96
C VAL A 78 4.52 25.68 -10.67
N VAL A 79 5.44 26.27 -9.91
CA VAL A 79 5.73 25.82 -8.54
C VAL A 79 4.68 26.45 -7.63
N THR A 80 3.81 25.63 -7.04
CA THR A 80 2.73 26.10 -6.14
C THR A 80 3.20 26.15 -4.70
N HIS A 81 4.07 25.22 -4.31
CA HIS A 81 4.62 25.15 -2.96
C HIS A 81 6.08 24.73 -3.01
N GLU A 82 6.87 25.31 -2.13
CA GLU A 82 8.30 25.08 -2.02
C GLU A 82 8.70 24.88 -0.56
N ARG A 83 9.49 23.85 -0.32
CA ARG A 83 10.12 23.57 0.96
C ARG A 83 11.54 23.06 0.70
N PRO A 84 12.47 23.96 0.36
CA PRO A 84 13.87 23.59 0.16
C PRO A 84 14.47 22.99 1.45
N PRO A 85 15.41 22.03 1.35
CA PRO A 85 15.93 21.42 0.11
C PRO A 85 15.19 20.14 -0.32
N PHE A 86 14.07 19.79 0.31
CA PHE A 86 13.52 18.43 0.23
C PHE A 86 12.30 18.27 -0.66
N LEU A 87 11.43 19.29 -0.75
CA LEU A 87 10.12 19.16 -1.37
C LEU A 87 9.76 20.38 -2.22
N TRP A 88 9.32 20.14 -3.45
CA TRP A 88 8.62 21.11 -4.28
C TRP A 88 7.37 20.49 -4.89
N ILE A 89 6.32 21.29 -5.00
CA ILE A 89 5.05 20.89 -5.60
C ILE A 89 4.89 21.68 -6.90
N ILE A 90 4.88 20.95 -8.02
CA ILE A 90 4.69 21.52 -9.35
C ILE A 90 3.27 21.20 -9.79
N GLN A 91 2.54 22.22 -10.24
CA GLN A 91 1.18 22.08 -10.73
C GLN A 91 1.16 22.31 -12.25
N LYS A 92 0.66 21.31 -12.97
CA LYS A 92 0.25 21.47 -14.36
C LYS A 92 -1.13 22.09 -14.38
N GLN A 93 -1.24 23.19 -15.09
CA GLN A 93 -2.47 23.95 -15.19
C GLN A 93 -2.66 24.47 -16.61
N HIS A 94 -3.91 24.62 -17.01
CA HIS A 94 -4.29 25.20 -18.28
C HIS A 94 -4.91 26.57 -18.04
N ARG A 95 -4.24 27.61 -18.50
CA ARG A 95 -4.68 28.99 -18.35
C ARG A 95 -5.57 29.36 -19.53
N LEU A 96 -6.80 29.76 -19.23
CA LEU A 96 -7.77 30.25 -20.23
C LEU A 96 -7.60 31.75 -20.41
N ASN A 97 -7.47 32.49 -19.29
CA ASN A 97 -7.35 33.94 -19.23
C ASN A 97 -6.33 34.35 -18.14
N GLU A 98 -6.01 35.64 -18.03
CA GLU A 98 -5.09 36.14 -16.99
C GLU A 98 -5.57 35.88 -15.55
N GLN A 99 -6.88 35.81 -15.35
CA GLN A 99 -7.51 35.54 -14.05
C GLN A 99 -7.89 34.06 -13.86
N GLU A 100 -8.21 33.36 -14.94
CA GLU A 100 -8.80 32.02 -14.89
C GLU A 100 -7.78 30.94 -15.26
N VAL A 101 -7.57 30.01 -14.33
CA VAL A 101 -6.64 28.91 -14.46
C VAL A 101 -7.30 27.62 -14.01
N LYS A 102 -7.28 26.61 -14.89
CA LYS A 102 -7.78 25.27 -14.59
C LYS A 102 -6.62 24.37 -14.15
N PRO A 103 -6.58 23.90 -12.90
CA PRO A 103 -5.59 22.92 -12.47
C PRO A 103 -5.88 21.57 -13.12
N LEU A 104 -4.84 20.91 -13.65
CA LEU A 104 -4.96 19.62 -14.33
C LEU A 104 -4.37 18.49 -13.50
N SER A 105 -3.12 18.63 -13.07
CA SER A 105 -2.41 17.59 -12.32
C SER A 105 -1.32 18.20 -11.45
N THR A 106 -0.96 17.49 -10.39
CA THR A 106 0.07 17.91 -9.45
C THR A 106 1.18 16.88 -9.44
N TYR A 107 2.42 17.35 -9.37
CA TYR A 107 3.63 16.55 -9.32
C TYR A 107 4.42 16.92 -8.08
N PHE A 108 4.94 15.90 -7.41
CA PHE A 108 5.79 16.06 -6.25
C PHE A 108 7.24 15.83 -6.67
N VAL A 109 8.10 16.76 -6.26
CA VAL A 109 9.55 16.62 -6.32
C VAL A 109 10.03 16.41 -4.89
N CYS A 110 10.25 15.17 -4.49
CA CYS A 110 10.65 14.79 -3.14
C CYS A 110 12.02 14.11 -3.15
N ASN A 111 13.01 14.73 -2.51
CA ASN A 111 14.39 14.21 -2.46
C ASN A 111 14.91 13.80 -3.85
N GLU A 112 14.79 14.71 -4.84
CA GLU A 112 15.19 14.49 -6.25
C GLU A 112 14.29 13.54 -7.05
N ASN A 113 13.31 12.89 -6.42
CA ASN A 113 12.36 12.01 -7.11
C ASN A 113 11.13 12.79 -7.54
N ILE A 114 10.74 12.63 -8.80
CA ILE A 114 9.55 13.23 -9.39
C ILE A 114 8.49 12.14 -9.58
N TYR A 115 7.30 12.37 -9.06
CA TYR A 115 6.15 11.50 -9.27
C TYR A 115 4.85 12.29 -9.30
N MET A 116 3.83 11.73 -9.97
CA MET A 116 2.51 12.34 -10.02
C MET A 116 1.79 12.15 -8.68
N ALA A 117 1.12 13.19 -8.20
CA ALA A 117 0.28 13.10 -7.02
C ALA A 117 -0.93 12.17 -7.32
N PRO A 118 -1.20 11.17 -6.47
CA PRO A 118 -2.32 10.26 -6.69
C PRO A 118 -3.65 10.99 -6.49
N ASN A 119 -4.65 10.62 -7.29
CA ASN A 119 -6.01 11.04 -7.03
C ASN A 119 -6.55 10.30 -5.78
N ALA A 120 -7.16 11.03 -4.86
CA ALA A 120 -7.74 10.46 -3.65
C ALA A 120 -8.78 9.37 -3.97
N TYR A 121 -9.58 9.56 -5.02
CA TYR A 121 -10.58 8.58 -5.46
C TYR A 121 -9.94 7.26 -5.88
N THR A 122 -8.92 7.30 -6.73
CA THR A 122 -8.22 6.10 -7.19
C THR A 122 -7.53 5.39 -6.03
N LEU A 123 -6.90 6.14 -5.12
CA LEU A 123 -6.26 5.57 -3.94
C LEU A 123 -7.25 4.80 -3.06
N LEU A 124 -8.40 5.40 -2.77
CA LEU A 124 -9.45 4.76 -1.97
C LEU A 124 -10.05 3.54 -2.68
N ALA A 125 -10.35 3.67 -3.98
CA ALA A 125 -10.87 2.57 -4.79
C ALA A 125 -9.91 1.38 -4.82
N THR A 126 -8.61 1.60 -5.02
CA THR A 126 -7.60 0.54 -4.99
C THR A 126 -7.50 -0.13 -3.62
N ARG A 127 -7.55 0.64 -2.52
CA ARG A 127 -7.54 0.07 -1.16
C ARG A 127 -8.77 -0.77 -0.88
N MET A 128 -9.95 -0.29 -1.26
CA MET A 128 -11.20 -1.02 -1.14
C MET A 128 -11.18 -2.32 -1.95
N LEU A 129 -10.72 -2.24 -3.21
CA LEU A 129 -10.57 -3.39 -4.08
C LEU A 129 -9.64 -4.44 -3.47
N ASN A 130 -8.49 -4.03 -2.93
CA ASN A 130 -7.54 -4.95 -2.29
C ASN A 130 -8.14 -5.64 -1.05
N ALA A 131 -8.92 -4.91 -0.24
CA ALA A 131 -9.61 -5.47 0.91
C ALA A 131 -10.67 -6.51 0.48
N THR A 132 -11.52 -6.16 -0.49
CA THR A 132 -12.53 -7.08 -1.05
C THR A 132 -11.88 -8.30 -1.70
N HIS A 133 -10.80 -8.10 -2.45
CA HIS A 133 -10.06 -9.20 -3.08
C HIS A 133 -9.46 -10.15 -2.03
N SER A 134 -8.92 -9.62 -0.93
CA SER A 134 -8.40 -10.42 0.17
C SER A 134 -9.50 -11.24 0.85
N LEU A 135 -10.66 -10.62 1.12
CA LEU A 135 -11.83 -11.31 1.68
C LEU A 135 -12.36 -12.39 0.73
N GLN A 136 -12.50 -12.08 -0.56
CA GLN A 136 -12.96 -13.05 -1.56
C GLN A 136 -12.00 -14.24 -1.65
N THR A 137 -10.70 -13.98 -1.60
CA THR A 137 -9.67 -15.03 -1.63
C THR A 137 -9.72 -15.89 -0.36
N ALA A 138 -9.91 -15.28 0.81
CA ALA A 138 -10.07 -16.00 2.07
C ALA A 138 -11.34 -16.86 2.08
N LEU A 139 -12.48 -16.31 1.67
CA LEU A 139 -13.75 -17.03 1.59
C LEU A 139 -13.66 -18.21 0.62
N LYS A 140 -13.12 -18.01 -0.59
CA LYS A 140 -12.91 -19.11 -1.56
C LYS A 140 -12.02 -20.23 -1.04
N LYS A 141 -11.04 -19.91 -0.19
CA LYS A 141 -10.19 -20.92 0.45
C LYS A 141 -10.94 -21.70 1.52
N ILE A 142 -11.80 -21.03 2.29
CA ILE A 142 -12.53 -21.64 3.41
C ILE A 142 -13.79 -22.38 2.95
N GLU A 143 -14.40 -21.97 1.83
CA GLU A 143 -15.66 -22.51 1.29
C GLU A 143 -15.66 -24.05 1.18
N ASN A 144 -14.53 -24.65 0.80
CA ASN A 144 -14.42 -26.09 0.58
C ASN A 144 -13.86 -26.87 1.79
N ILE A 145 -13.61 -26.22 2.93
CA ILE A 145 -13.05 -26.85 4.13
C ILE A 145 -14.13 -27.49 5.03
N PRO A 146 -15.26 -26.83 5.36
CA PRO A 146 -16.23 -27.40 6.28
C PRO A 146 -16.99 -28.56 5.62
N GLN A 147 -17.11 -29.67 6.33
CA GLN A 147 -17.97 -30.79 5.95
C GLN A 147 -19.22 -30.75 6.83
N TYR A 148 -20.41 -30.78 6.21
CA TYR A 148 -21.66 -30.74 6.95
C TYR A 148 -22.28 -32.13 7.05
N HIS A 149 -22.60 -32.55 8.27
CA HIS A 149 -23.37 -33.77 8.53
C HIS A 149 -24.62 -33.41 9.37
N PRO A 150 -25.85 -33.82 8.97
CA PRO A 150 -27.08 -33.40 9.68
C PRO A 150 -27.15 -33.75 11.17
N GLN A 151 -26.42 -34.78 11.62
CA GLN A 151 -26.41 -35.23 13.02
C GLN A 151 -25.31 -34.54 13.87
N GLU A 152 -24.18 -34.20 13.26
CA GLU A 152 -22.99 -33.66 13.95
C GLU A 152 -22.76 -32.15 13.69
N GLY A 153 -23.45 -31.58 12.70
CA GLY A 153 -23.28 -30.19 12.28
C GLY A 153 -22.09 -29.99 11.33
N TYR A 154 -21.43 -28.83 11.44
CA TYR A 154 -20.23 -28.51 10.67
C TYR A 154 -18.97 -29.09 11.34
N THR A 155 -18.25 -29.94 10.64
CA THR A 155 -16.97 -30.50 11.07
C THR A 155 -15.84 -30.02 10.17
N TYR A 156 -14.64 -29.87 10.74
CA TYR A 156 -13.43 -29.52 10.01
C TYR A 156 -12.48 -30.71 10.05
N PRO A 157 -12.02 -31.24 8.91
CA PRO A 157 -11.11 -32.38 8.91
C PRO A 157 -9.76 -31.93 9.47
N GLN A 158 -9.48 -32.29 10.74
CA GLN A 158 -8.16 -32.14 11.31
C GLN A 158 -7.25 -33.17 10.65
N LYS A 159 -6.25 -32.71 9.89
CA LYS A 159 -5.11 -33.56 9.59
C LYS A 159 -4.42 -33.83 10.91
N ILE A 160 -4.61 -35.02 11.48
CA ILE A 160 -3.83 -35.49 12.62
C ILE A 160 -2.38 -35.56 12.13
N SER A 161 -1.62 -34.53 12.46
CA SER A 161 -0.16 -34.53 12.37
C SER A 161 0.32 -34.36 13.79
N ASP A 162 1.19 -35.26 14.21
CA ASP A 162 1.62 -35.50 15.60
C ASP A 162 2.46 -34.35 16.21
N ASN A 163 1.97 -33.11 16.18
CA ASN A 163 2.64 -31.98 16.84
C ASN A 163 1.63 -31.00 17.45
N PRO A 164 1.26 -31.18 18.74
CA PRO A 164 0.44 -30.24 19.48
C PRO A 164 1.32 -29.18 20.15
N SER A 165 1.83 -28.22 19.37
CA SER A 165 2.51 -27.06 19.96
C SER A 165 2.43 -25.82 19.07
N SER A 166 1.24 -25.23 18.94
CA SER A 166 1.05 -23.76 18.83
C SER A 166 -0.37 -23.37 18.40
N GLN A 167 -1.40 -23.60 19.23
CA GLN A 167 -2.60 -22.73 19.27
C GLN A 167 -3.24 -22.88 20.65
N GLY A 168 -2.86 -21.99 21.55
CA GLY A 168 -3.49 -21.82 22.86
C GLY A 168 -3.50 -20.35 23.17
N LYS A 169 -4.55 -19.66 22.71
CA LYS A 169 -5.23 -18.51 23.33
C LYS A 169 -6.33 -18.03 22.38
N ASP A 170 -7.48 -17.75 22.98
CA ASP A 170 -8.75 -17.29 22.41
C ASP A 170 -9.61 -18.32 21.70
N LEU A 171 -10.50 -18.94 22.49
CA LEU A 171 -11.93 -19.19 22.21
C LEU A 171 -12.53 -19.91 23.43
N GLN A 172 -12.70 -19.19 24.53
CA GLN A 172 -13.74 -19.49 25.51
C GLN A 172 -14.79 -18.41 25.39
N GLU A 173 -15.78 -18.61 24.52
CA GLU A 173 -17.13 -18.15 24.81
C GLU A 173 -18.16 -18.84 23.92
N THR A 174 -19.12 -19.48 24.60
CA THR A 174 -20.47 -19.84 24.14
C THR A 174 -20.62 -20.87 23.02
N ASN A 175 -20.94 -22.11 23.42
CA ASN A 175 -22.24 -22.72 23.11
C ASN A 175 -22.44 -23.97 23.99
N LYS A 176 -23.06 -23.76 25.16
CA LYS A 176 -23.75 -24.83 25.88
C LYS A 176 -25.02 -25.15 25.09
N ASN A 177 -24.97 -26.14 24.22
CA ASN A 177 -26.18 -26.91 23.89
C ASN A 177 -26.17 -28.13 24.80
N GLU A 178 -26.90 -28.01 25.91
CA GLU A 178 -27.21 -29.11 26.80
C GLU A 178 -28.11 -30.10 26.06
N ASN A 179 -27.55 -31.24 25.67
CA ASN A 179 -28.33 -32.45 25.42
C ASN A 179 -27.83 -33.51 26.42
N THR A 180 -28.24 -33.34 27.67
CA THR A 180 -28.08 -34.36 28.71
C THR A 180 -29.15 -35.41 28.51
N ASN A 181 -28.84 -36.44 27.74
CA ASN A 181 -29.45 -37.77 27.83
C ASN A 181 -28.37 -38.80 27.46
N ALA A 182 -27.45 -39.04 28.39
CA ALA A 182 -26.59 -40.21 28.34
C ALA A 182 -27.19 -41.23 29.31
N GLU A 183 -27.98 -42.16 28.76
CA GLU A 183 -28.42 -43.35 29.48
C GLU A 183 -27.21 -44.23 29.80
N ASN A 184 -27.26 -44.83 30.99
CA ASN A 184 -26.21 -45.60 31.63
C ASN A 184 -25.89 -46.90 30.87
N ASN A 185 -24.87 -46.91 30.01
CA ASN A 185 -23.95 -48.04 29.83
C ASN A 185 -22.88 -47.72 28.78
N VAL A 186 -21.70 -47.26 29.20
CA VAL A 186 -20.61 -47.03 28.23
C VAL A 186 -19.22 -47.31 28.82
N ASP A 187 -18.98 -48.54 29.27
CA ASP A 187 -17.63 -49.01 29.63
C ASP A 187 -16.75 -49.38 28.41
N TYR A 188 -17.27 -49.20 27.18
CA TYR A 188 -16.58 -49.57 25.93
C TYR A 188 -16.65 -48.49 24.84
N THR A 189 -16.54 -47.21 25.19
CA THR A 189 -16.24 -46.16 24.20
C THR A 189 -14.91 -45.52 24.48
N PHE A 190 -13.98 -45.67 23.52
CA PHE A 190 -12.76 -44.88 23.41
C PHE A 190 -13.15 -43.40 23.39
N SER A 191 -12.85 -42.69 24.48
CA SER A 191 -13.28 -41.32 24.74
C SER A 191 -12.05 -40.45 25.02
N ALA A 192 -12.25 -39.13 25.09
CA ALA A 192 -11.25 -38.08 25.26
C ALA A 192 -10.20 -38.32 26.38
N GLU A 193 -10.45 -39.27 27.28
CA GLU A 193 -9.50 -39.75 28.29
C GLU A 193 -8.24 -40.37 27.70
N ASP A 194 -8.29 -41.00 26.52
CA ASP A 194 -7.12 -41.65 25.91
C ASP A 194 -6.01 -40.67 25.51
N PHE A 195 -6.39 -39.45 25.10
CA PHE A 195 -5.42 -38.39 24.82
C PHE A 195 -4.89 -37.71 26.10
N SER A 196 -5.55 -37.89 27.24
CA SER A 196 -5.09 -37.35 28.53
C SER A 196 -3.79 -38.02 28.98
N VAL A 197 -3.71 -39.35 28.83
CA VAL A 197 -2.51 -40.12 29.17
C VAL A 197 -1.35 -39.78 28.23
N VAL A 198 -1.60 -39.68 26.92
CA VAL A 198 -0.59 -39.28 25.93
C VAL A 198 -0.10 -37.85 26.20
N ARG A 199 -1.00 -36.92 26.52
CA ARG A 199 -0.64 -35.55 26.89
C ARG A 199 0.19 -35.52 28.17
N ALA A 200 -0.19 -36.26 29.21
CA ALA A 200 0.55 -36.34 30.47
C ALA A 200 1.95 -36.92 30.26
N PHE A 201 2.08 -37.95 29.42
CA PHE A 201 3.37 -38.54 29.04
C PHE A 201 4.26 -37.54 28.31
N MET A 202 3.74 -36.83 27.31
CA MET A 202 4.49 -35.82 26.55
C MET A 202 4.90 -34.62 27.41
N MET A 203 4.03 -34.18 28.35
CA MET A 203 4.36 -33.12 29.30
C MET A 203 5.45 -33.55 30.31
N SER A 204 5.46 -34.82 30.71
CA SER A 204 6.51 -35.39 31.56
C SER A 204 7.87 -35.47 30.83
N LEU A 205 7.87 -35.84 29.54
CA LEU A 205 9.09 -35.83 28.73
C LEU A 205 9.65 -34.42 28.51
N GLN A 206 8.78 -33.41 28.33
CA GLN A 206 9.19 -32.02 28.23
C GLN A 206 9.77 -31.45 29.53
N SER A 207 9.21 -31.84 30.70
CA SER A 207 9.74 -31.40 32.00
C SER A 207 11.09 -32.04 32.33
N LEU A 208 11.31 -33.30 31.92
CA LEU A 208 12.59 -34.00 32.05
C LEU A 208 13.70 -33.38 31.18
N HIS A 209 13.35 -32.80 30.02
CA HIS A 209 14.32 -32.20 29.11
C HIS A 209 14.77 -30.79 29.52
N ASN A 210 14.07 -30.10 30.43
CA ASN A 210 14.41 -28.75 30.87
C ASN A 210 14.49 -28.63 32.41
N PRO A 211 15.51 -29.20 33.06
CA PRO A 211 15.58 -29.31 34.53
C PRO A 211 16.02 -28.02 35.25
N ALA A 212 16.08 -26.87 34.58
CA ALA A 212 16.75 -25.67 35.10
C ALA A 212 15.80 -24.50 35.42
N GLN A 213 14.68 -24.73 36.10
CA GLN A 213 13.96 -23.66 36.84
C GLN A 213 13.27 -24.23 38.08
N THR A 214 14.04 -24.57 39.12
CA THR A 214 13.51 -24.58 40.49
C THR A 214 13.57 -23.15 41.04
N PRO A 215 12.47 -22.58 41.56
CA PRO A 215 12.52 -21.29 42.21
C PRO A 215 13.22 -21.47 43.57
N SER A 216 14.41 -20.89 43.70
CA SER A 216 15.03 -20.67 45.00
C SER A 216 14.15 -19.67 45.77
N ASN A 217 13.47 -20.13 46.81
CA ASN A 217 12.90 -19.26 47.83
C ASN A 217 13.71 -19.40 49.13
N PRO A 218 13.81 -18.32 49.92
CA PRO A 218 14.87 -18.11 50.91
C PRO A 218 14.80 -19.01 52.14
#